data_AF-A0AA36H9D8-F1
#
_entry.id   AF-A0AA36H9D8-F1
#
_cell.length_a   1.000
_cell.length_b   1.000
_cell.length_c   1.000
_cell.angle_alpha   90.00
_cell.angle_beta   90.00
_cell.angle_gamma   90.00
#
_symmetry.space_group_name_H-M   'P 1'
#
loop_
_entity.id
_entity.type
_entity.pdbx_description
1 polymer ?
#
loop_
_entity_poly.entity_id
_entity_poly.type
_entity_poly.pdbx_seq_one_letter_code
_entity_poly.pdbx_strand_id
1 'polypeptide(L)'
;MERKGGNAIARAKSTLDRDRGRDRNSSGRRGWTHRNLALRYIRENYGRKRNAVLYFADDDNSYDVRLFNNYIRNVSRIGVWAVGLVGGAWVEAPHVSNEGKVIAWDVMFAPGRPFATDMAGFAIHIKEIFRARHAAFNTNCAKNYKQGPESCFLTQFGFNKEHLEPFGYKDFPKEMLRFVALLTILALVCAQWQQPVQTRENSLDCGYTCTRKAQFRVSIDGVMTTATCTANGADPKDRCAGCCQARALAAGLTAVDGAGFPSTNGRECICCFYNACRL
;
A
#
# COMPACT_ATOMS: atom_id res chain seq x y z
N MET A 1 -27.20 19.33 1.67
CA MET A 1 -26.36 19.94 0.61
C MET A 1 -26.22 18.91 -0.50
N GLU A 2 -26.95 19.12 -1.61
CA GLU A 2 -27.20 18.12 -2.67
C GLU A 2 -25.93 17.65 -3.39
N ARG A 3 -25.82 16.33 -3.58
CA ARG A 3 -24.83 15.70 -4.44
C ARG A 3 -25.15 16.03 -5.91
N LYS A 4 -24.40 16.95 -6.53
CA LYS A 4 -24.34 17.10 -8.00
C LYS A 4 -23.52 15.97 -8.65
N GLY A 5 -23.90 14.71 -8.41
CA GLY A 5 -23.15 13.52 -8.86
C GLY A 5 -23.38 13.11 -10.32
N GLY A 6 -24.49 13.53 -10.93
CA GLY A 6 -24.91 13.01 -12.24
C GLY A 6 -24.17 13.58 -13.46
N ASN A 7 -23.56 14.78 -13.36
CA ASN A 7 -23.05 15.51 -14.53
C ASN A 7 -21.51 15.44 -14.70
N ALA A 8 -20.79 14.99 -13.66
CA ALA A 8 -19.32 14.95 -13.68
C ALA A 8 -18.77 13.80 -14.55
N ILE A 9 -19.43 12.65 -14.51
CA ILE A 9 -19.03 11.44 -15.28
C ILE A 9 -19.28 11.66 -16.78
N ALA A 10 -20.44 12.23 -17.14
CA ALA A 10 -20.77 12.54 -18.53
C ALA A 10 -19.81 13.56 -19.15
N ARG A 11 -19.41 14.59 -18.37
CA ARG A 11 -18.44 15.61 -18.80
C ARG A 11 -17.02 15.04 -18.91
N ALA A 12 -16.62 14.13 -18.01
CA ALA A 12 -15.36 13.41 -18.12
C ALA A 12 -15.31 12.54 -19.40
N LYS A 13 -16.42 11.85 -19.71
CA LYS A 13 -16.57 10.99 -20.89
C LYS A 13 -16.57 11.79 -22.21
N SER A 14 -17.33 12.89 -22.29
CA SER A 14 -17.35 13.74 -23.50
C SER A 14 -15.99 14.36 -23.81
N THR A 15 -15.17 14.55 -22.79
CA THR A 15 -13.87 15.18 -22.95
C THR A 15 -12.75 14.16 -23.18
N LEU A 16 -12.89 12.92 -22.68
CA LEU A 16 -12.12 11.77 -23.15
C LEU A 16 -12.25 11.57 -24.67
N ASP A 17 -13.47 11.69 -25.20
CA ASP A 17 -13.72 11.55 -26.64
C ASP A 17 -13.18 12.73 -27.46
N ARG A 18 -13.15 13.96 -26.91
CA ARG A 18 -12.48 15.11 -27.54
C ARG A 18 -10.96 14.98 -27.56
N ASP A 19 -10.35 14.47 -26.49
CA ASP A 19 -8.89 14.27 -26.41
C ASP A 19 -8.43 13.12 -27.33
N ARG A 20 -9.24 12.05 -27.52
CA ARG A 20 -8.99 11.02 -28.56
C ARG A 20 -8.88 11.59 -29.97
N GLY A 21 -9.61 12.66 -30.27
CA GLY A 21 -9.57 13.32 -31.59
C GLY A 21 -8.30 14.13 -31.83
N ARG A 22 -7.63 14.60 -30.77
CA ARG A 22 -6.45 15.48 -30.86
C ARG A 22 -5.12 14.71 -30.76
N ASP A 23 -5.16 13.45 -30.32
CA ASP A 23 -4.00 12.58 -30.07
C ASP A 23 -3.73 11.55 -31.18
N ARG A 24 -4.23 11.76 -32.42
CA ARG A 24 -4.05 10.83 -33.56
C ARG A 24 -2.59 10.61 -34.00
N ASN A 25 -1.63 11.36 -33.45
CA ASN A 25 -0.21 11.29 -33.80
C ASN A 25 0.75 11.09 -32.62
N SER A 26 0.25 10.72 -31.43
CA SER A 26 1.13 10.27 -30.35
C SER A 26 1.07 8.75 -30.24
N SER A 27 2.18 8.09 -30.60
CA SER A 27 2.45 6.72 -30.21
C SER A 27 2.41 6.64 -28.69
N GLY A 28 1.23 6.28 -28.18
CA GLY A 28 0.82 6.36 -26.78
C GLY A 28 1.78 5.59 -25.86
N ARG A 29 2.61 6.33 -25.14
CA ARG A 29 3.24 5.84 -23.92
C ARG A 29 2.12 5.67 -22.88
N ARG A 30 1.91 4.43 -22.45
CA ARG A 30 0.82 3.98 -21.57
C ARG A 30 0.56 4.96 -20.40
N GLY A 31 -0.71 5.29 -20.16
CA GLY A 31 -1.17 5.95 -18.92
C GLY A 31 -1.17 7.48 -18.88
N TRP A 32 -0.48 8.20 -19.78
CA TRP A 32 -0.34 9.67 -19.67
C TRP A 32 -1.66 10.43 -19.88
N THR A 33 -2.46 10.01 -20.86
CA THR A 33 -3.76 10.62 -21.14
C THR A 33 -4.72 10.49 -19.95
N HIS A 34 -4.67 9.36 -19.22
CA HIS A 34 -5.48 9.16 -18.01
C HIS A 34 -5.02 10.03 -16.84
N ARG A 35 -3.71 10.18 -16.62
CA ARG A 35 -3.17 11.05 -15.58
C ARG A 35 -3.50 12.52 -15.84
N ASN A 36 -3.37 12.98 -17.08
CA ASN A 36 -3.74 14.34 -17.49
C ASN A 36 -5.25 14.58 -17.36
N LEU A 37 -6.09 13.60 -17.70
CA LEU A 37 -7.53 13.67 -17.48
C LEU A 37 -7.86 13.85 -16.00
N ALA A 38 -7.22 13.07 -15.12
CA ALA A 38 -7.41 13.19 -13.68
C ALA A 38 -6.98 14.57 -13.16
N LEU A 39 -5.84 15.09 -13.62
CA LEU A 39 -5.37 16.45 -13.31
C LEU A 39 -6.39 17.51 -13.74
N ARG A 40 -6.96 17.38 -14.95
CA ARG A 40 -8.02 18.30 -15.42
C ARG A 40 -9.26 18.18 -14.54
N TYR A 41 -9.70 16.97 -14.24
CA TYR A 41 -10.85 16.72 -13.37
C TYR A 41 -10.66 17.39 -12.00
N ILE A 42 -9.47 17.27 -11.40
CA ILE A 42 -9.15 17.91 -10.13
C ILE A 42 -9.26 19.43 -10.23
N ARG A 43 -8.70 20.02 -11.28
CA ARG A 43 -8.73 21.47 -11.53
C ARG A 43 -10.14 22.01 -11.76
N GLU A 44 -11.04 21.22 -12.36
CA GLU A 44 -12.41 21.62 -12.67
C GLU A 44 -13.39 21.41 -11.51
N ASN A 45 -13.13 20.44 -10.60
CA ASN A 45 -14.11 19.99 -9.61
C ASN A 45 -13.73 20.28 -8.16
N TYR A 46 -12.48 20.64 -7.87
CA TYR A 46 -12.01 20.89 -6.50
C TYR A 46 -11.59 22.35 -6.31
N GLY A 47 -11.70 22.84 -5.07
CA GLY A 47 -11.27 24.19 -4.71
C GLY A 47 -9.80 24.23 -4.28
N ARG A 48 -9.10 25.31 -4.64
CA ARG A 48 -7.69 25.58 -4.27
C ARG A 48 -7.40 25.53 -2.77
N LYS A 49 -8.39 25.88 -1.93
CA LYS A 49 -8.27 25.91 -0.46
C LYS A 49 -8.45 24.54 0.20
N ARG A 50 -8.80 23.50 -0.56
CA ARG A 50 -9.00 22.17 0.02
C ARG A 50 -7.66 21.61 0.53
N ASN A 51 -7.69 21.02 1.73
CA ASN A 51 -6.58 20.23 2.22
C ASN A 51 -6.69 18.82 1.63
N ALA A 52 -5.91 18.54 0.59
CA ALA A 52 -5.96 17.27 -0.13
C ALA A 52 -4.62 17.03 -0.82
N VAL A 53 -4.29 15.76 -1.00
CA VAL A 53 -3.07 15.30 -1.64
C VAL A 53 -3.43 14.42 -2.82
N LEU A 54 -2.77 14.67 -3.95
CA LEU A 54 -2.84 13.85 -5.15
C LEU A 54 -1.68 12.85 -5.11
N TYR A 55 -2.01 11.58 -5.31
CA TYR A 55 -1.04 10.49 -5.42
C TYR A 55 -1.35 9.65 -6.66
N PHE A 56 -0.34 9.36 -7.49
CA PHE A 56 -0.49 8.54 -8.69
C PHE A 56 -0.24 7.08 -8.35
N ALA A 57 -1.30 6.28 -8.39
CA ALA A 57 -1.26 4.86 -8.06
C ALA A 57 -1.58 4.02 -9.29
N ASP A 58 -0.57 3.40 -9.91
CA ASP A 58 -0.78 2.44 -11.00
C ASP A 58 -1.37 1.12 -10.45
N ASP A 59 -2.16 0.43 -11.28
CA ASP A 59 -2.98 -0.74 -10.92
C ASP A 59 -2.19 -2.04 -10.74
N ASP A 60 -0.92 -2.04 -11.16
CA ASP A 60 0.03 -3.15 -11.09
C ASP A 60 1.11 -2.94 -10.01
N ASN A 61 0.85 -2.07 -9.04
CA ASN A 61 1.73 -1.84 -7.91
C ASN A 61 1.13 -2.36 -6.59
N SER A 62 2.01 -2.69 -5.65
CA SER A 62 1.65 -3.08 -4.29
C SER A 62 1.96 -1.98 -3.29
N TYR A 63 1.02 -1.73 -2.39
CA TYR A 63 1.01 -0.56 -1.54
C TYR A 63 0.73 -0.94 -0.09
N ASP A 64 1.65 -0.60 0.81
CA ASP A 64 1.43 -0.75 2.25
C ASP A 64 0.48 0.36 2.76
N VAL A 65 -0.46 0.02 3.64
CA VAL A 65 -1.41 0.98 4.24
C VAL A 65 -0.68 2.10 5.00
N ARG A 66 0.47 1.80 5.61
CA ARG A 66 1.33 2.79 6.29
C ARG A 66 1.75 3.92 5.37
N LEU A 67 1.88 3.68 4.08
CA LEU A 67 2.23 4.73 3.12
C LEU A 67 1.18 5.83 3.05
N PHE A 68 -0.08 5.44 3.08
CA PHE A 68 -1.19 6.39 3.06
C PHE A 68 -1.30 7.14 4.38
N ASN A 69 -1.12 6.44 5.50
CA ASN A 69 -1.31 7.00 6.84
C ASN A 69 -0.13 7.86 7.29
N ASN A 70 1.09 7.38 7.09
CA ASN A 70 2.29 7.98 7.64
C ASN A 70 2.90 9.00 6.70
N TYR A 71 2.79 8.82 5.37
CA TYR A 71 3.47 9.70 4.40
C TYR A 71 2.48 10.53 3.57
N ILE A 72 1.64 9.92 2.72
CA ILE A 72 0.81 10.65 1.74
C ILE A 72 -0.06 11.72 2.40
N ARG A 73 -0.76 11.39 3.49
CA ARG A 73 -1.64 12.35 4.20
C ARG A 73 -0.90 13.54 4.81
N ASN A 74 0.40 13.41 5.04
CA ASN A 74 1.24 14.39 5.71
C ASN A 74 2.02 15.29 4.73
N VAL A 75 1.86 15.10 3.42
CA VAL A 75 2.48 15.93 2.39
C VAL A 75 1.90 17.34 2.42
N SER A 76 2.76 18.34 2.60
CA SER A 76 2.38 19.76 2.66
C SER A 76 2.57 20.47 1.32
N ARG A 77 3.62 20.08 0.56
CA ARG A 77 3.90 20.58 -0.79
C ARG A 77 4.10 19.44 -1.78
N ILE A 78 5.30 18.86 -1.84
CA ILE A 78 5.62 17.68 -2.65
C ILE A 78 6.43 16.73 -1.79
N GLY A 79 5.84 15.57 -1.49
CA GLY A 79 6.44 14.53 -0.69
C GLY A 79 7.09 13.47 -1.55
N VAL A 80 8.21 12.92 -1.10
CA VAL A 80 8.95 11.84 -1.77
C VAL A 80 9.41 10.77 -0.78
N TRP A 81 9.50 9.53 -1.24
CA TRP A 81 9.94 8.38 -0.44
C TRP A 81 10.62 7.33 -1.30
N ALA A 82 11.21 6.33 -0.65
CA ALA A 82 11.82 5.19 -1.33
C ALA A 82 10.77 4.29 -2.00
N VAL A 83 11.09 3.80 -3.19
CA VAL A 83 10.26 2.84 -3.95
C VAL A 83 11.08 1.59 -4.20
N GLY A 84 10.53 0.44 -3.86
CA GLY A 84 11.15 -0.85 -4.18
C GLY A 84 10.90 -1.25 -5.62
N LEU A 85 11.93 -1.84 -6.25
CA LEU A 85 11.85 -2.60 -7.50
C LEU A 85 11.47 -1.79 -8.75
N VAL A 86 12.08 -0.62 -8.95
CA VAL A 86 11.90 0.23 -10.14
C VAL A 86 13.20 0.29 -10.95
N GLY A 87 13.10 0.38 -12.29
CA GLY A 87 14.23 0.74 -13.15
C GLY A 87 15.38 -0.27 -13.20
N GLY A 88 15.16 -1.53 -12.78
CA GLY A 88 16.20 -2.56 -12.70
C GLY A 88 17.05 -2.50 -11.41
N ALA A 89 16.69 -1.64 -10.45
CA ALA A 89 17.30 -1.57 -9.13
C ALA A 89 16.38 -2.18 -8.07
N TRP A 90 16.96 -2.72 -6.99
CA TRP A 90 16.20 -3.22 -5.84
C TRP A 90 15.41 -2.09 -5.15
N VAL A 91 15.98 -0.88 -5.13
CA VAL A 91 15.40 0.31 -4.50
C VAL A 91 15.80 1.56 -5.28
N GLU A 92 14.84 2.45 -5.52
CA GLU A 92 15.09 3.85 -5.88
C GLU A 92 14.68 4.74 -4.70
N ALA A 93 15.59 5.54 -4.16
CA ALA A 93 15.31 6.35 -2.96
C ALA A 93 15.88 7.78 -3.04
N PRO A 94 15.25 8.77 -2.39
CA PRO A 94 15.90 10.04 -2.16
C PRO A 94 17.12 9.85 -1.25
N HIS A 95 18.23 10.49 -1.61
CA HIS A 95 19.39 10.64 -0.74
C HIS A 95 19.20 11.90 0.08
N VAL A 96 19.03 11.73 1.40
CA VAL A 96 18.63 12.79 2.31
C VAL A 96 19.81 13.16 3.21
N SER A 97 20.12 14.45 3.30
CA SER A 97 21.15 14.98 4.18
C SER A 97 20.74 14.90 5.65
N ASN A 98 21.69 15.15 6.55
CA ASN A 98 21.43 15.19 7.99
C ASN A 98 20.43 16.29 8.38
N GLU A 99 20.31 17.34 7.57
CA GLU A 99 19.34 18.43 7.74
C GLU A 99 17.94 18.09 7.19
N GLY A 100 17.72 16.85 6.73
CA GLY A 100 16.43 16.41 6.19
C GLY A 100 16.12 16.93 4.79
N LYS A 101 17.15 17.23 3.99
CA LYS A 101 17.01 17.75 2.62
C LYS A 101 17.40 16.72 1.59
N VAL A 102 16.64 16.60 0.51
CA VAL A 102 17.02 15.72 -0.60
C VAL A 102 18.15 16.37 -1.38
N ILE A 103 19.35 15.80 -1.29
CA ILE A 103 20.57 16.32 -1.94
C ILE A 103 21.00 15.50 -3.16
N ALA A 104 20.53 14.25 -3.27
CA ALA A 104 20.77 13.38 -4.41
C ALA A 104 19.69 12.28 -4.50
N TRP A 105 19.89 11.32 -5.40
CA TRP A 105 19.01 10.17 -5.59
C TRP A 105 19.84 8.89 -5.58
N ASP A 106 19.49 7.96 -4.71
CA ASP A 106 20.04 6.61 -4.65
C ASP A 106 19.31 5.75 -5.71
N VAL A 107 19.71 5.86 -6.98
CA VAL A 107 19.13 5.12 -8.11
C VAL A 107 20.22 4.57 -9.04
N MET A 108 19.98 3.40 -9.64
CA MET A 108 20.90 2.84 -10.62
C MET A 108 20.79 3.51 -11.99
N PHE A 109 19.57 3.91 -12.39
CA PHE A 109 19.31 4.49 -13.70
C PHE A 109 19.17 6.01 -13.65
N ALA A 110 20.06 6.69 -14.39
CA ALA A 110 20.06 8.14 -14.58
C ALA A 110 19.93 8.95 -13.27
N PRO A 111 20.89 8.83 -12.33
CA PRO A 111 20.86 9.54 -11.04
C PRO A 111 20.98 11.06 -11.17
N GLY A 112 21.55 11.56 -12.27
CA GLY A 112 21.67 12.99 -12.56
C GLY A 112 20.35 13.68 -12.96
N ARG A 113 19.21 12.96 -12.98
CA ARG A 113 17.90 13.59 -13.22
C ARG A 113 17.56 14.56 -12.08
N PRO A 114 16.93 15.72 -12.38
CA PRO A 114 16.44 16.64 -11.34
C PRO A 114 15.57 15.91 -10.30
N PHE A 115 14.69 15.03 -10.79
CA PHE A 115 13.87 14.16 -9.97
C PHE A 115 14.01 12.71 -10.44
N ALA A 116 14.95 11.97 -9.85
CA ALA A 116 15.14 10.55 -10.13
C ALA A 116 14.27 9.72 -9.19
N THR A 117 12.95 9.81 -9.38
CA THR A 117 11.94 9.06 -8.64
C THR A 117 10.94 8.45 -9.61
N ASP A 118 10.34 7.34 -9.20
CA ASP A 118 9.24 6.69 -9.90
C ASP A 118 7.91 7.43 -9.73
N MET A 119 6.93 7.16 -10.60
CA MET A 119 5.58 7.70 -10.49
C MET A 119 4.94 7.40 -9.13
N ALA A 120 5.24 6.24 -8.54
CA ALA A 120 4.73 5.83 -7.25
C ALA A 120 5.49 6.43 -6.05
N GLY A 121 6.61 7.11 -6.29
CA GLY A 121 7.55 7.61 -5.29
C GLY A 121 7.26 9.01 -4.76
N PHE A 122 6.21 9.67 -5.26
CA PHE A 122 5.87 11.02 -4.84
C PHE A 122 4.37 11.28 -4.74
N ALA A 123 4.00 12.27 -3.93
CA ALA A 123 2.67 12.85 -3.88
C ALA A 123 2.71 14.38 -3.85
N ILE A 124 1.64 15.02 -4.30
CA ILE A 124 1.58 16.47 -4.49
C ILE A 124 0.36 17.03 -3.77
N HIS A 125 0.57 18.02 -2.92
CA HIS A 125 -0.51 18.75 -2.28
C HIS A 125 -1.31 19.55 -3.32
N ILE A 126 -2.64 19.53 -3.25
CA ILE A 126 -3.52 20.09 -4.28
C ILE A 126 -3.27 21.59 -4.54
N LYS A 127 -2.83 22.35 -3.53
CA LYS A 127 -2.39 23.76 -3.66
C LYS A 127 -1.33 23.93 -4.76
N GLU A 128 -0.39 22.99 -4.88
CA GLU A 128 0.67 23.02 -5.89
C GLU A 128 0.13 22.68 -7.28
N ILE A 129 -0.85 21.78 -7.40
CA ILE A 129 -1.56 21.49 -8.66
C ILE A 129 -2.27 22.73 -9.22
N PHE A 130 -2.82 23.57 -8.32
CA PHE A 130 -3.43 24.84 -8.69
C PHE A 130 -2.40 25.96 -8.94
N ARG A 131 -1.28 25.98 -8.22
CA ARG A 131 -0.19 26.94 -8.46
C ARG A 131 0.43 26.71 -9.84
N ALA A 132 0.71 25.46 -10.19
CA ALA A 132 1.18 25.04 -11.50
C ALA A 132 0.02 24.54 -12.37
N ARG A 133 -0.94 25.43 -12.67
CA ARG A 133 -2.16 25.08 -13.45
C ARG A 133 -1.86 24.44 -14.81
N HIS A 134 -0.71 24.76 -15.40
CA HIS A 134 -0.32 24.24 -16.71
C HIS A 134 0.51 22.96 -16.64
N ALA A 135 0.87 22.49 -15.43
CA ALA A 135 1.65 21.27 -15.27
C ALA A 135 0.88 20.06 -15.81
N ALA A 136 1.49 19.33 -16.75
CA ALA A 136 0.90 18.13 -17.35
C ALA A 136 2.00 17.19 -17.84
N PHE A 137 1.68 15.90 -17.93
CA PHE A 137 2.53 14.92 -18.60
C PHE A 137 2.51 15.21 -20.10
N ASN A 138 3.67 15.45 -20.71
CA ASN A 138 3.77 15.75 -22.14
C ASN A 138 4.95 15.00 -22.80
N THR A 139 4.79 14.67 -24.09
CA THR A 139 5.79 13.93 -24.86
C THR A 139 7.00 14.78 -25.23
N ASN A 140 6.85 16.10 -25.35
CA ASN A 140 7.92 16.97 -25.83
C ASN A 140 9.09 17.03 -24.84
N CYS A 141 8.81 17.20 -23.54
CA CYS A 141 9.85 17.18 -22.51
C CYS A 141 10.44 15.77 -22.29
N ALA A 142 9.62 14.72 -22.37
CA ALA A 142 10.02 13.34 -22.14
C ALA A 142 10.79 12.74 -23.32
N LYS A 143 10.65 13.32 -24.52
CA LYS A 143 11.43 12.98 -25.71
C LYS A 143 12.84 13.58 -25.68
N ASN A 144 13.02 14.72 -25.01
CA ASN A 144 14.26 15.46 -25.16
C ASN A 144 15.46 14.93 -24.35
N TYR A 145 15.34 14.13 -23.28
CA TYR A 145 16.43 14.21 -22.30
C TYR A 145 16.81 13.06 -21.36
N LYS A 146 16.45 11.78 -21.56
CA LYS A 146 16.77 10.76 -20.52
C LYS A 146 16.23 11.14 -19.12
N GLN A 147 15.33 12.13 -19.05
CA GLN A 147 14.63 12.64 -17.89
C GLN A 147 13.25 11.99 -17.95
N GLY A 148 13.02 11.00 -17.10
CA GLY A 148 11.77 10.25 -17.07
C GLY A 148 10.52 11.16 -17.01
N PRO A 149 9.34 10.66 -17.42
CA PRO A 149 8.12 11.44 -17.45
C PRO A 149 7.78 12.11 -16.11
N GLU A 150 8.17 11.51 -15.00
CA GLU A 150 8.08 12.02 -13.63
C GLU A 150 8.88 13.31 -13.48
N SER A 151 10.15 13.29 -13.88
CA SER A 151 11.04 14.45 -13.79
C SER A 151 10.54 15.60 -14.63
N CYS A 152 10.03 15.34 -15.84
CA CYS A 152 9.42 16.40 -16.64
C CYS A 152 8.19 17.01 -15.95
N PHE A 153 7.36 16.18 -15.33
CA PHE A 153 6.16 16.67 -14.68
C PHE A 153 6.49 17.51 -13.45
N LEU A 154 7.43 17.04 -12.62
CA LEU A 154 7.80 17.71 -11.36
C LEU A 154 8.58 19.02 -11.57
N THR A 155 9.40 19.13 -12.61
CA THR A 155 10.12 20.39 -12.91
C THR A 155 9.18 21.54 -13.26
N GLN A 156 7.99 21.26 -13.81
CA GLN A 156 7.00 22.28 -14.15
C GLN A 156 6.43 23.02 -12.92
N PHE A 157 6.63 22.49 -11.71
CA PHE A 157 6.23 23.16 -10.47
C PHE A 157 7.28 24.17 -9.99
N GLY A 158 8.44 24.28 -10.65
CA GLY A 158 9.51 25.22 -10.26
C GLY A 158 10.15 24.88 -8.92
N PHE A 159 10.13 23.60 -8.54
CA PHE A 159 10.87 23.09 -7.39
C PHE A 159 12.22 22.52 -7.83
N ASN A 160 13.16 22.55 -6.90
CA ASN A 160 14.38 21.74 -6.92
C ASN A 160 14.25 20.62 -5.89
N LYS A 161 15.10 19.59 -5.99
CA LYS A 161 15.09 18.41 -5.09
C LYS A 161 15.15 18.81 -3.60
N GLU A 162 15.89 19.86 -3.24
CA GLU A 162 16.06 20.34 -1.87
C GLU A 162 14.77 20.89 -1.25
N HIS A 163 13.76 21.22 -2.08
CA HIS A 163 12.46 21.69 -1.60
C HIS A 163 11.47 20.55 -1.34
N LEU A 164 11.82 19.32 -1.71
CA LEU A 164 10.97 18.15 -1.49
C LEU A 164 10.95 17.77 -0.01
N GLU A 165 9.85 17.16 0.39
CA GLU A 165 9.64 16.63 1.74
C GLU A 165 9.96 15.12 1.74
N PRO A 166 11.11 14.67 2.24
CA PRO A 166 11.43 13.25 2.30
C PRO A 166 10.69 12.56 3.46
N PHE A 167 10.14 11.39 3.20
CA PHE A 167 9.50 10.50 4.18
C PHE A 167 10.21 9.14 4.25
N GLY A 168 10.15 8.47 5.40
CA GLY A 168 10.69 7.10 5.59
C GLY A 168 12.22 6.98 5.52
N TYR A 169 12.95 8.09 5.57
CA TYR A 169 14.41 8.12 5.37
C TYR A 169 15.23 7.92 6.66
N LYS A 170 14.58 7.94 7.84
CA LYS A 170 15.23 7.88 9.15
C LYS A 170 15.40 6.47 9.70
N ASP A 171 14.66 5.51 9.16
CA ASP A 171 14.67 4.13 9.62
C ASP A 171 15.76 3.33 8.88
N PHE A 172 16.38 2.35 9.54
CA PHE A 172 17.35 1.45 8.91
C PHE A 172 16.87 -0.01 8.98
N PRO A 173 16.74 -0.72 7.84
CA PRO A 173 16.86 -0.21 6.47
C PRO A 173 15.77 0.85 6.17
N LYS A 174 16.04 1.79 5.24
CA LYS A 174 15.08 2.83 4.82
C LYS A 174 13.71 2.18 4.59
N GLU A 175 12.65 2.67 5.23
CA GLU A 175 11.33 2.03 5.15
C GLU A 175 10.85 1.99 3.68
N MET A 176 10.67 0.78 3.15
CA MET A 176 10.11 0.54 1.83
C MET A 176 8.64 0.18 1.96
N LEU A 177 7.76 1.12 1.64
CA LEU A 177 6.31 0.94 1.76
C LEU A 177 5.61 0.60 0.43
N ARG A 178 6.38 0.29 -0.64
CA ARG A 178 5.87 -0.17 -1.96
C ARG A 178 6.81 -1.13 -2.68
N PHE A 179 6.20 -1.98 -3.52
CA PHE A 179 6.86 -2.91 -4.46
C PHE A 179 6.06 -3.01 -5.78
N VAL A 180 6.73 -3.18 -6.93
CA VAL A 180 6.09 -3.42 -8.24
C VAL A 180 5.57 -4.86 -8.36
N ALA A 181 4.34 -5.08 -8.87
CA ALA A 181 3.66 -6.37 -8.74
C ALA A 181 4.33 -7.54 -9.47
N LEU A 182 5.03 -7.30 -10.58
CA LEU A 182 5.72 -8.33 -11.38
C LEU A 182 6.69 -9.19 -10.54
N LEU A 183 7.37 -8.58 -9.58
CA LEU A 183 8.23 -9.28 -8.62
C LEU A 183 7.52 -9.56 -7.29
N THR A 184 6.37 -8.98 -6.95
CA THR A 184 5.56 -9.55 -5.85
C THR A 184 5.04 -10.91 -6.20
N ILE A 185 4.71 -11.19 -7.47
CA ILE A 185 4.37 -12.55 -7.91
C ILE A 185 5.61 -13.43 -7.85
N LEU A 186 6.78 -12.96 -8.31
CA LEU A 186 8.02 -13.74 -8.25
C LEU A 186 8.56 -13.92 -6.82
N ALA A 187 8.35 -12.96 -5.93
CA ALA A 187 8.69 -13.01 -4.50
C ALA A 187 7.62 -13.74 -3.70
N LEU A 188 6.36 -13.77 -4.14
CA LEU A 188 5.36 -14.71 -3.63
C LEU A 188 5.73 -16.12 -4.08
N VAL A 189 6.23 -16.32 -5.30
CA VAL A 189 6.75 -17.61 -5.76
C VAL A 189 8.01 -17.98 -4.96
N CYS A 190 9.02 -17.12 -4.86
CA CYS A 190 10.21 -17.38 -4.04
C CYS A 190 9.90 -17.48 -2.54
N ALA A 191 8.97 -16.69 -1.98
CA ALA A 191 8.55 -16.83 -0.58
C ALA A 191 7.66 -18.06 -0.36
N GLN A 192 6.87 -18.50 -1.36
CA GLN A 192 6.21 -19.81 -1.35
C GLN A 192 7.22 -20.95 -1.39
N TRP A 193 8.38 -20.74 -2.02
CA TRP A 193 9.46 -21.73 -2.08
C TRP A 193 10.47 -21.63 -0.92
N GLN A 194 10.50 -20.51 -0.16
CA GLN A 194 11.59 -20.20 0.78
C GLN A 194 11.15 -19.61 2.12
N GLN A 195 9.87 -19.71 2.48
CA GLN A 195 9.38 -19.42 3.84
C GLN A 195 8.56 -20.61 4.36
N PRO A 196 8.79 -21.09 5.59
CA PRO A 196 7.81 -21.93 6.27
C PRO A 196 6.56 -21.09 6.53
N VAL A 197 5.43 -21.56 5.99
CA VAL A 197 4.08 -21.03 6.20
C VAL A 197 3.77 -20.94 7.70
N GLN A 198 3.71 -19.73 8.28
CA GLN A 198 3.14 -19.53 9.61
C GLN A 198 2.67 -18.09 9.80
N THR A 199 1.36 -17.83 9.65
CA THR A 199 0.61 -16.76 10.37
C THR A 199 -0.86 -16.66 9.96
N ARG A 200 -1.28 -17.16 8.79
CA ARG A 200 -2.71 -17.19 8.41
C ARG A 200 -3.52 -18.39 8.92
N GLU A 201 -2.89 -19.46 9.38
CA GLU A 201 -3.65 -20.65 9.82
C GLU A 201 -4.33 -20.49 11.18
N ASN A 202 -3.82 -19.60 12.04
CA ASN A 202 -4.34 -19.41 13.39
C ASN A 202 -5.26 -18.19 13.52
N SER A 203 -5.51 -17.40 12.48
CA SER A 203 -6.41 -16.24 12.59
C SER A 203 -7.85 -16.66 12.92
N LEU A 204 -8.56 -15.79 13.63
CA LEU A 204 -10.00 -15.91 13.88
C LEU A 204 -10.71 -14.74 13.21
N ASP A 205 -11.90 -15.00 12.68
CA ASP A 205 -12.77 -13.94 12.17
C ASP A 205 -13.15 -12.97 13.29
N CYS A 206 -13.51 -11.74 12.93
CA CYS A 206 -13.99 -10.76 13.89
C CYS A 206 -15.42 -11.10 14.36
N GLY A 207 -15.74 -10.74 15.60
CA GLY A 207 -17.01 -11.04 16.26
C GLY A 207 -16.93 -12.21 17.24
N TYR A 208 -18.11 -12.73 17.60
CA TYR A 208 -18.25 -13.90 18.46
C TYR A 208 -18.40 -15.16 17.61
N THR A 209 -17.53 -16.15 17.83
CA THR A 209 -17.58 -17.42 17.08
C THR A 209 -17.33 -18.61 18.00
N CYS A 210 -17.97 -19.75 17.71
CA CYS A 210 -17.77 -20.99 18.44
C CYS A 210 -17.53 -22.16 17.46
N THR A 211 -16.67 -23.10 17.82
CA THR A 211 -16.36 -24.27 17.00
C THR A 211 -16.06 -25.51 17.85
N ARG A 212 -16.44 -26.68 17.32
CA ARG A 212 -16.08 -28.01 17.86
C ARG A 212 -14.74 -28.54 17.33
N LYS A 213 -14.20 -27.88 16.31
CA LYS A 213 -12.99 -28.27 15.58
C LYS A 213 -11.85 -27.28 15.83
N ALA A 214 -11.76 -26.76 17.05
CA ALA A 214 -10.69 -25.83 17.41
C ALA A 214 -9.33 -26.52 17.29
N GLN A 215 -8.49 -25.95 16.45
CA GLN A 215 -7.12 -26.39 16.23
C GLN A 215 -6.23 -25.20 15.91
N PHE A 216 -4.95 -25.30 16.24
CA PHE A 216 -3.94 -24.30 15.93
C PHE A 216 -2.61 -24.97 15.67
N ARG A 217 -1.77 -24.33 14.85
CA ARG A 217 -0.40 -24.75 14.65
C ARG A 217 0.54 -24.07 15.63
N VAL A 218 1.41 -24.86 16.24
CA VAL A 218 2.39 -24.42 17.23
C VAL A 218 3.64 -25.29 17.11
N SER A 219 4.81 -24.74 17.43
CA SER A 219 6.05 -25.52 17.54
C SER A 219 6.10 -26.17 18.93
N ILE A 220 6.19 -27.49 18.97
CA ILE A 220 6.40 -28.27 20.19
C ILE A 220 7.76 -28.95 20.03
N ASP A 221 8.72 -28.62 20.89
CA ASP A 221 10.09 -29.13 20.84
C ASP A 221 10.78 -28.95 19.48
N GLY A 222 10.52 -27.82 18.82
CA GLY A 222 11.08 -27.49 17.50
C GLY A 222 10.32 -28.12 16.32
N VAL A 223 9.28 -28.91 16.57
CA VAL A 223 8.47 -29.56 15.53
C VAL A 223 7.13 -28.84 15.39
N MET A 224 6.86 -28.34 14.18
CA MET A 224 5.58 -27.71 13.85
C MET A 224 4.45 -28.73 13.86
N THR A 225 3.56 -28.59 14.84
CA THR A 225 2.48 -29.54 15.14
C THR A 225 1.13 -28.83 15.12
N THR A 226 0.08 -29.52 14.67
CA THR A 226 -1.30 -29.06 14.81
C THR A 226 -1.88 -29.60 16.11
N ALA A 227 -2.06 -28.72 17.10
CA ALA A 227 -2.75 -29.04 18.33
C ALA A 227 -4.27 -28.97 18.10
N THR A 228 -4.99 -30.02 18.50
CA THR A 228 -6.46 -30.09 18.43
C THR A 228 -7.04 -30.11 19.84
N CYS A 229 -8.11 -29.34 20.06
CA CYS A 229 -8.78 -29.31 21.36
C CYS A 229 -9.70 -30.52 21.58
N THR A 230 -10.16 -31.14 20.50
CA THR A 230 -10.84 -32.43 20.54
C THR A 230 -9.84 -33.51 20.12
N ALA A 231 -9.45 -34.38 21.05
CA ALA A 231 -8.46 -35.44 20.84
C ALA A 231 -8.97 -36.79 21.36
N ASN A 232 -8.68 -37.87 20.62
CA ASN A 232 -9.06 -39.22 21.02
C ASN A 232 -8.32 -39.65 22.29
N GLY A 233 -9.05 -40.16 23.28
CA GLY A 233 -8.47 -40.64 24.54
C GLY A 233 -8.18 -39.55 25.58
N ALA A 234 -8.59 -38.30 25.33
CA ALA A 234 -8.49 -37.21 26.28
C ALA A 234 -9.87 -36.85 26.87
N ASP A 235 -9.95 -36.60 28.19
CA ASP A 235 -11.18 -36.08 28.81
C ASP A 235 -11.35 -34.59 28.46
N PRO A 236 -12.44 -34.20 27.78
CA PRO A 236 -12.74 -32.80 27.50
C PRO A 236 -12.81 -31.93 28.76
N LYS A 237 -13.26 -32.46 29.91
CA LYS A 237 -13.42 -31.69 31.15
C LYS A 237 -12.12 -31.09 31.65
N ASP A 238 -11.01 -31.81 31.49
CA ASP A 238 -9.70 -31.40 32.03
C ASP A 238 -8.92 -30.52 31.04
N ARG A 239 -9.21 -30.61 29.74
CA ARG A 239 -8.37 -29.99 28.70
C ARG A 239 -9.05 -28.90 27.87
N CYS A 240 -10.39 -28.86 27.80
CA CYS A 240 -11.07 -27.92 26.91
C CYS A 240 -10.74 -26.46 27.24
N ALA A 241 -10.86 -26.06 28.51
CA ALA A 241 -10.66 -24.66 28.88
C ALA A 241 -9.26 -24.17 28.49
N GLY A 242 -8.21 -24.88 28.92
CA GLY A 242 -6.83 -24.52 28.60
C GLY A 242 -6.53 -24.57 27.10
N CYS A 243 -7.04 -25.56 26.36
CA CYS A 243 -6.82 -25.63 24.93
C CYS A 243 -7.50 -24.49 24.16
N CYS A 244 -8.72 -24.12 24.53
CA CYS A 244 -9.43 -23.01 23.89
C CYS A 244 -8.74 -21.67 24.19
N GLN A 245 -8.22 -21.47 25.41
CA GLN A 245 -7.41 -20.29 25.73
C GLN A 245 -6.12 -20.24 24.90
N ALA A 246 -5.41 -21.37 24.76
CA ALA A 246 -4.23 -21.48 23.91
C ALA A 246 -4.55 -21.19 22.43
N ARG A 247 -5.73 -21.62 21.95
CA ARG A 247 -6.20 -21.30 20.60
C ARG A 247 -6.44 -19.79 20.41
N ALA A 248 -6.95 -19.10 21.43
CA ALA A 248 -7.13 -17.64 21.40
C ALA A 248 -5.78 -16.91 21.34
N LEU A 249 -4.82 -17.32 22.16
CA LEU A 249 -3.44 -16.82 22.12
C LEU A 249 -2.79 -17.04 20.75
N ALA A 250 -2.95 -18.24 20.18
CA ALA A 250 -2.43 -18.56 18.85
C ALA A 250 -3.03 -17.67 17.75
N ALA A 251 -4.24 -17.11 17.97
CA ALA A 251 -4.91 -16.17 17.07
C ALA A 251 -4.47 -14.71 17.26
N GLY A 252 -3.62 -14.42 18.24
CA GLY A 252 -3.25 -13.06 18.62
C GLY A 252 -4.25 -12.36 19.55
N LEU A 253 -5.14 -13.11 20.20
CA LEU A 253 -6.04 -12.62 21.26
C LEU A 253 -5.43 -12.87 22.64
N THR A 254 -6.10 -12.44 23.71
CA THR A 254 -5.72 -12.78 25.08
C THR A 254 -6.37 -14.10 25.52
N ALA A 255 -5.85 -14.73 26.57
CA ALA A 255 -6.41 -15.98 27.09
C ALA A 255 -7.87 -15.82 27.57
N VAL A 256 -8.26 -14.63 28.05
CA VAL A 256 -9.64 -14.38 28.51
C VAL A 256 -10.63 -14.21 27.36
N ASP A 257 -10.15 -14.00 26.13
CA ASP A 257 -10.97 -13.89 24.92
C ASP A 257 -11.42 -15.26 24.39
N GLY A 258 -10.90 -16.36 24.96
CA GLY A 258 -11.25 -17.75 24.63
C GLY A 258 -11.84 -18.50 25.81
N ALA A 259 -12.97 -19.17 25.59
CA ALA A 259 -13.61 -20.05 26.56
C ALA A 259 -13.85 -21.44 25.97
N GLY A 260 -13.70 -22.47 26.80
CA GLY A 260 -13.85 -23.87 26.39
C GLY A 260 -14.74 -24.66 27.34
N PHE A 261 -15.65 -25.46 26.81
CA PHE A 261 -16.50 -26.35 27.60
C PHE A 261 -16.77 -27.67 26.87
N PRO A 262 -16.99 -28.78 27.60
CA PRO A 262 -17.41 -30.04 27.01
C PRO A 262 -18.76 -29.92 26.31
N SER A 263 -18.86 -30.51 25.13
CA SER A 263 -20.13 -30.73 24.43
C SER A 263 -21.05 -31.64 25.25
N THR A 264 -22.34 -31.62 24.96
CA THR A 264 -23.37 -32.42 25.66
C THR A 264 -23.15 -33.94 25.55
N ASN A 265 -22.39 -34.39 24.54
CA ASN A 265 -21.98 -35.78 24.39
C ASN A 265 -20.78 -36.18 25.28
N GLY A 266 -20.17 -35.22 25.99
CA GLY A 266 -19.02 -35.44 26.88
C GLY A 266 -17.73 -35.83 26.16
N ARG A 267 -17.67 -35.75 24.83
CA ARG A 267 -16.56 -36.28 24.01
C ARG A 267 -15.84 -35.22 23.18
N GLU A 268 -16.42 -34.03 23.04
CA GLU A 268 -15.89 -32.96 22.19
C GLU A 268 -15.72 -31.67 22.99
N CYS A 269 -14.73 -30.85 22.64
CA CYS A 269 -14.59 -29.50 23.15
C CYS A 269 -15.32 -28.51 22.25
N ILE A 270 -16.14 -27.64 22.84
CA ILE A 270 -16.66 -26.44 22.19
C ILE A 270 -15.80 -25.27 22.66
N CYS A 271 -15.09 -24.64 21.73
CA CYS A 271 -14.36 -23.40 21.99
C CYS A 271 -15.13 -22.21 21.42
N CYS A 272 -15.30 -21.17 22.23
CA CYS A 272 -15.89 -19.90 21.84
C CYS A 272 -14.87 -18.77 22.01
N PHE A 273 -14.88 -17.82 21.08
CA PHE A 273 -13.93 -16.73 21.01
C PHE A 273 -14.64 -15.40 20.79
N TYR A 274 -14.11 -14.35 21.42
CA TYR A 274 -14.48 -12.98 21.11
C TYR A 274 -13.30 -12.25 20.48
N ASN A 275 -13.46 -11.84 19.22
CA ASN A 275 -12.47 -11.04 18.52
C ASN A 275 -13.07 -9.66 18.22
N ALA A 276 -12.66 -8.63 18.95
CA ALA A 276 -13.19 -7.29 18.77
C ALA A 276 -12.95 -6.76 17.35
N CYS A 277 -14.03 -6.40 16.65
CA CYS A 277 -13.95 -5.80 15.31
C CYS A 277 -13.29 -4.41 15.42
N ARG A 278 -12.05 -4.26 14.95
CA ARG A 278 -11.42 -2.94 14.79
C ARG A 278 -11.98 -2.29 13.53
N LEU A 279 -12.69 -1.16 13.70
CA LEU A 279 -13.18 -0.29 12.64
C LEU A 279 -12.05 0.57 12.05
#